data_AF-A0A137NXK6-F1
#
_entry.id   AF-A0A137NXK6-F1
#
_cell.length_a   1.000
_cell.length_b   1.000
_cell.length_c   1.000
_cell.angle_alpha   90.00
_cell.angle_beta   90.00
_cell.angle_gamma   90.00
#
_symmetry.space_group_name_H-M   'P 1'
#
loop_
_entity.id
_entity.type
_entity.pdbx_description
1 polymer ?
#
loop_
_entity_poly.entity_id
_entity_poly.type
_entity_poly.pdbx_seq_one_letter_code
_entity_poly.pdbx_strand_id
1 'polypeptide(L)'
;MAPLPQIKRPKGKPIETDATILELGPDFNNIRALSVAEVGILLDHQAKDSGRAFTKTFNSTLEYAKKFSRFSAAESVKDVRNIFAEKNFAHYEVAQLVNLCCDTAEEAKTLIPSLKKKMNDPELEGLLTSMLTYKKYQG
;
A
#
# COMPACT_ATOMS: atom_id res chain seq x y z
N MET A 1 24.14 13.05 -16.93
CA MET A 1 23.41 12.40 -15.82
C MET A 1 23.97 12.94 -14.52
N ALA A 2 23.17 13.67 -13.74
CA ALA A 2 23.62 14.11 -12.42
C ALA A 2 23.69 12.90 -11.47
N PRO A 3 24.71 12.80 -10.60
CA PRO A 3 24.81 11.71 -9.64
C PRO A 3 23.62 11.74 -8.67
N LEU A 4 23.07 10.56 -8.36
CA LEU A 4 22.03 10.41 -7.35
C LEU A 4 22.53 10.96 -6.01
N PRO A 5 21.71 11.72 -5.28
CA PRO A 5 22.10 12.25 -3.98
C PRO A 5 22.47 11.09 -3.04
N GLN A 6 23.69 11.16 -2.52
CA GLN A 6 24.22 10.20 -1.55
C GLN A 6 23.51 10.41 -0.21
N ILE A 7 22.52 9.58 0.10
CA ILE A 7 21.88 9.57 1.42
C ILE A 7 22.93 9.08 2.43
N LYS A 8 23.49 10.00 3.21
CA LYS A 8 24.40 9.66 4.30
C LYS A 8 23.61 8.83 5.31
N ARG A 9 24.00 7.56 5.51
CA ARG A 9 23.47 6.74 6.61
C ARG A 9 23.67 7.53 7.91
N PRO A 10 22.60 7.85 8.67
CA PRO A 10 22.76 8.48 9.97
C PRO A 10 23.62 7.56 10.84
N LYS A 11 24.72 8.09 11.39
CA LYS A 11 25.43 7.45 12.49
C LYS A 11 24.59 7.65 13.75
N GLY A 12 23.49 6.92 13.86
CA GLY A 12 22.55 7.00 14.98
C GLY A 12 22.23 5.60 15.50
N LYS A 13 21.84 5.52 16.78
CA LYS A 13 21.23 4.31 17.36
C LYS A 13 20.06 3.88 16.46
N PRO A 14 19.75 2.56 16.37
CA PRO A 14 18.54 2.11 15.71
C PRO A 14 17.35 2.93 16.21
N ILE A 15 16.63 3.57 15.30
CA ILE A 15 15.36 4.20 15.63
C ILE A 15 14.41 3.02 15.90
N GLU A 16 13.91 2.93 17.12
CA GLU A 16 12.89 1.95 17.46
C GLU A 16 11.62 2.32 16.70
N THR A 17 11.06 1.37 15.97
CA THR A 17 9.88 1.56 15.10
C THR A 17 8.93 0.41 15.32
N ASP A 18 7.63 0.71 15.41
CA ASP A 18 6.57 -0.29 15.54
C ASP A 18 5.39 0.06 14.63
N ALA A 19 5.23 -0.72 13.57
CA ALA A 19 4.15 -0.54 12.61
C ALA A 19 2.76 -0.85 13.20
N THR A 20 2.67 -1.64 14.28
CA THR A 20 1.38 -1.96 14.93
C THR A 20 0.76 -0.74 15.60
N ILE A 21 1.57 0.26 15.93
CA ILE A 21 1.18 1.55 16.53
C ILE A 21 1.49 2.77 15.65
N LEU A 22 1.80 2.55 14.36
CA LEU A 22 2.14 3.58 13.36
C LEU A 22 3.43 4.38 13.65
N GLU A 23 4.35 3.82 14.43
CA GLU A 23 5.67 4.40 14.63
C GLU A 23 6.63 3.95 13.52
N LEU A 24 6.50 4.55 12.34
CA LEU A 24 7.28 4.17 11.14
C LEU A 24 8.66 4.86 11.03
N GLY A 25 8.96 5.77 11.96
CA GLY A 25 10.14 6.63 11.91
C GLY A 25 9.90 7.95 11.16
N PRO A 26 10.82 8.92 11.33
CA PRO A 26 10.64 10.30 10.85
C PRO A 26 10.56 10.39 9.33
N ASP A 27 11.28 9.51 8.63
CA ASP A 27 11.33 9.48 7.16
C ASP A 27 10.05 8.89 6.54
N PHE A 28 9.16 8.26 7.31
CA PHE A 28 7.97 7.59 6.79
C PHE A 28 6.67 8.12 7.40
N ASN A 29 6.75 9.13 8.27
CA ASN A 29 5.59 9.75 8.85
C ASN A 29 4.83 10.57 7.78
N ASN A 30 3.52 10.39 7.67
CA ASN A 30 2.65 11.04 6.67
C ASN A 30 3.06 10.86 5.19
N ILE A 31 3.85 9.85 4.85
CA ILE A 31 4.16 9.54 3.44
C ILE A 31 3.02 8.75 2.81
N ARG A 32 2.75 9.02 1.53
CA ARG A 32 1.85 8.21 0.71
C ARG A 32 2.43 6.81 0.49
N ALA A 33 2.02 5.86 1.32
CA ALA A 33 2.28 4.45 1.09
C ALA A 33 1.52 3.96 -0.17
N LEU A 34 2.23 3.18 -0.99
CA LEU A 34 1.68 2.52 -2.17
C LEU A 34 1.27 1.09 -1.81
N SER A 35 0.11 0.67 -2.31
CA SER A 35 -0.31 -0.73 -2.32
C SER A 35 0.51 -1.52 -3.36
N VAL A 36 0.56 -2.83 -3.21
CA VAL A 36 1.19 -3.75 -4.17
C VAL A 36 0.59 -3.58 -5.57
N ALA A 37 -0.71 -3.31 -5.65
CA ALA A 37 -1.41 -3.02 -6.91
C ALA A 37 -0.90 -1.72 -7.57
N GLU A 38 -0.81 -0.62 -6.81
CA GLU A 38 -0.24 0.64 -7.31
C GLU A 38 1.20 0.46 -7.79
N VAL A 39 2.02 -0.27 -7.03
CA VAL A 39 3.41 -0.57 -7.42
C VAL A 39 3.44 -1.36 -8.73
N GLY A 40 2.60 -2.38 -8.89
CA GLY A 40 2.53 -3.18 -10.11
C GLY A 40 2.22 -2.34 -11.34
N ILE A 41 1.22 -1.45 -11.24
CA ILE A 41 0.81 -0.56 -12.35
C ILE A 41 1.94 0.42 -12.71
N LEU A 42 2.54 1.07 -11.71
CA LEU A 42 3.60 2.06 -11.93
C LEU A 42 4.84 1.42 -12.58
N LEU A 43 5.26 0.27 -12.06
CA LEU A 43 6.42 -0.44 -12.61
C LEU A 43 6.13 -1.00 -14.01
N ASP A 44 4.91 -1.49 -14.28
CA ASP A 44 4.53 -1.97 -15.61
C ASP A 44 4.52 -0.84 -16.66
N HIS A 45 3.99 0.33 -16.28
CA HIS A 45 4.04 1.52 -17.14
C HIS A 45 5.49 1.93 -17.42
N GLN A 46 6.32 2.02 -16.38
CA GLN A 46 7.73 2.36 -16.53
C GLN A 46 8.48 1.35 -17.40
N ALA A 47 8.16 0.05 -17.27
CA ALA A 47 8.77 -1.02 -18.05
C ALA A 47 8.48 -0.88 -19.56
N LYS A 48 7.25 -0.50 -19.91
CA LYS A 48 6.82 -0.30 -21.29
C LYS A 48 7.42 0.97 -21.92
N ASP A 49 7.55 2.05 -21.13
CA ASP A 49 7.95 3.36 -21.62
C ASP A 49 9.48 3.53 -21.77
N SER A 50 10.27 2.83 -20.95
CA SER A 50 11.70 3.14 -20.83
C SER A 50 12.58 2.59 -21.95
N GLY A 51 12.14 1.57 -22.70
CA GLY A 51 12.93 0.90 -23.75
C GLY A 51 14.31 0.36 -23.30
N ARG A 52 14.59 0.34 -21.98
CA ARG A 52 15.89 0.04 -21.37
C ARG A 52 15.80 -1.23 -20.53
N ALA A 53 16.93 -1.91 -20.41
CA ALA A 53 17.06 -3.04 -19.48
C ALA A 53 17.01 -2.54 -18.03
N PHE A 54 16.16 -3.17 -17.22
CA PHE A 54 16.02 -2.87 -15.80
C PHE A 54 16.91 -3.74 -14.92
N THR A 55 17.13 -3.29 -13.69
CA THR A 55 17.90 -4.04 -12.68
C THR A 55 17.16 -5.32 -12.28
N LYS A 56 17.90 -6.30 -11.76
CA LYS A 56 17.32 -7.53 -11.19
C LYS A 56 16.25 -7.22 -10.14
N THR A 57 16.53 -6.27 -9.23
CA THR A 57 15.57 -5.85 -8.20
C THR A 57 14.27 -5.33 -8.81
N PHE A 58 14.35 -4.45 -9.82
CA PHE A 58 13.15 -3.93 -10.49
C PHE A 58 12.31 -5.05 -11.09
N ASN A 59 12.93 -5.98 -11.83
CA ASN A 59 12.22 -7.09 -12.47
C ASN A 59 11.57 -8.01 -11.42
N SER A 60 12.29 -8.36 -10.35
CA SER A 60 11.74 -9.18 -9.27
C SER A 60 10.61 -8.46 -8.51
N THR A 61 10.70 -7.15 -8.31
CA THR A 61 9.62 -6.38 -7.68
C THR A 61 8.40 -6.28 -8.59
N LEU A 62 8.58 -6.08 -9.90
CA LEU A 62 7.49 -6.07 -10.87
C LEU A 62 6.79 -7.43 -10.94
N GLU A 63 7.56 -8.51 -10.96
CA GLU A 63 7.02 -9.89 -10.96
C GLU A 63 6.23 -10.16 -9.68
N TYR A 64 6.78 -9.81 -8.51
CA TYR A 64 6.08 -9.91 -7.24
C TYR A 64 4.79 -9.10 -7.23
N ALA A 65 4.85 -7.84 -7.67
CA ALA A 65 3.69 -6.96 -7.68
C ALA A 65 2.60 -7.46 -8.62
N LYS A 66 2.95 -7.96 -9.81
CA LYS A 66 1.99 -8.59 -10.73
C LYS A 66 1.35 -9.85 -10.15
N LYS A 67 2.14 -10.67 -9.44
CA LYS A 67 1.66 -11.93 -8.85
C LYS A 67 0.74 -11.74 -7.66
N PHE A 68 1.05 -10.78 -6.79
CA PHE A 68 0.34 -10.55 -5.53
C PHE A 68 -0.62 -9.35 -5.57
N SER A 69 -0.68 -8.63 -6.69
CA SER A 69 -1.69 -7.59 -6.85
C SER A 69 -3.08 -8.21 -6.72
N ARG A 70 -3.90 -7.59 -5.87
CA ARG A 70 -5.31 -7.93 -5.71
C ARG A 70 -6.21 -7.21 -6.70
N PHE A 71 -5.67 -6.19 -7.36
CA PHE A 71 -6.39 -5.33 -8.29
C PHE A 71 -5.54 -5.10 -9.55
N SER A 72 -6.06 -5.44 -10.73
CA SER A 72 -5.31 -5.34 -12.00
C SER A 72 -5.60 -4.04 -12.76
N ALA A 73 -6.82 -3.52 -12.66
CA ALA A 73 -7.24 -2.31 -13.36
C ALA A 73 -6.87 -1.03 -12.60
N ALA A 74 -6.21 -0.10 -13.28
CA ALA A 74 -5.75 1.16 -12.69
C ALA A 74 -6.89 2.04 -12.15
N GLU A 75 -8.04 2.05 -12.85
CA GLU A 75 -9.23 2.77 -12.38
C GLU A 75 -9.76 2.18 -11.08
N SER A 76 -9.90 0.86 -10.99
CA SER A 76 -10.34 0.20 -9.76
C SER A 76 -9.39 0.45 -8.60
N VAL A 77 -8.07 0.45 -8.82
CA VAL A 77 -7.09 0.75 -7.77
C VAL A 77 -7.27 2.17 -7.24
N LYS A 78 -7.52 3.14 -8.14
CA LYS A 78 -7.79 4.52 -7.78
C LYS A 78 -9.08 4.64 -6.98
N ASP A 79 -10.16 3.99 -7.43
CA ASP A 79 -11.46 4.02 -6.76
C ASP A 79 -11.40 3.36 -5.38
N VAL A 80 -10.76 2.20 -5.27
CA VAL A 80 -10.53 1.51 -3.99
C VAL A 80 -9.78 2.41 -3.01
N ARG A 81 -8.78 3.16 -3.48
CA ARG A 81 -8.07 4.10 -2.61
C ARG A 81 -8.97 5.26 -2.16
N ASN A 82 -9.87 5.73 -3.03
CA ASN A 82 -10.79 6.82 -2.72
C ASN A 82 -11.85 6.42 -1.67
N ILE A 83 -12.25 5.15 -1.59
CA ILE A 83 -13.15 4.64 -0.53
C ILE A 83 -12.63 5.00 0.87
N PHE A 84 -11.31 4.96 1.07
CA PHE A 84 -10.69 5.23 2.35
C PHE A 84 -10.17 6.67 2.50
N ALA A 85 -10.26 7.51 1.46
CA ALA A 85 -9.65 8.84 1.44
C ALA A 85 -10.38 9.87 2.31
N GLU A 86 -11.68 9.73 2.50
CA GLU A 86 -12.51 10.65 3.30
C GLU A 86 -12.43 10.38 4.81
N LYS A 87 -11.66 9.36 5.22
CA LYS A 87 -11.59 8.90 6.62
C LYS A 87 -10.18 9.13 7.18
N ASN A 88 -10.08 9.17 8.51
CA ASN A 88 -8.82 9.44 9.23
C ASN A 88 -7.86 8.21 9.26
N PHE A 89 -7.68 7.54 8.12
CA PHE A 89 -6.73 6.45 7.97
C PHE A 89 -5.36 6.98 7.59
N ALA A 90 -4.32 6.40 8.20
CA ALA A 90 -2.97 6.61 7.73
C ALA A 90 -2.80 5.92 6.36
N HIS A 91 -1.97 6.50 5.48
CA HIS A 91 -1.72 5.89 4.17
C HIS A 91 -1.19 4.46 4.26
N TYR A 92 -0.42 4.15 5.31
CA TYR A 92 0.03 2.80 5.62
C TYR A 92 -1.14 1.82 5.82
N GLU A 93 -2.14 2.21 6.62
CA GLU A 93 -3.31 1.38 6.91
C GLU A 93 -4.11 1.11 5.64
N VAL A 94 -4.33 2.14 4.81
CA VAL A 94 -5.03 1.98 3.52
C VAL A 94 -4.27 1.00 2.63
N ALA A 95 -2.95 1.14 2.53
CA ALA A 95 -2.14 0.20 1.74
C ALA A 95 -2.24 -1.24 2.28
N GLN A 96 -2.22 -1.43 3.60
CA GLN A 96 -2.37 -2.76 4.21
C GLN A 96 -3.75 -3.36 3.95
N LEU A 97 -4.84 -2.60 4.11
CA LEU A 97 -6.20 -3.04 3.82
C LEU A 97 -6.35 -3.53 2.37
N VAL A 98 -5.80 -2.77 1.42
CA VAL A 98 -5.83 -3.11 -0.01
C VAL A 98 -4.98 -4.35 -0.31
N ASN A 99 -3.79 -4.46 0.28
CA ASN A 99 -2.89 -5.60 0.04
C ASN A 99 -3.43 -6.91 0.60
N LEU A 100 -3.95 -6.85 1.82
CA LEU A 100 -4.45 -8.02 2.55
C LEU A 100 -5.84 -8.43 2.03
N CYS A 101 -6.62 -7.47 1.51
CA CYS A 101 -8.03 -7.68 1.17
C CYS A 101 -8.81 -8.32 2.32
N CYS A 102 -8.75 -7.70 3.51
CA CYS A 102 -9.50 -8.20 4.65
C CYS A 102 -11.00 -8.22 4.37
N ASP A 103 -11.67 -9.28 4.82
CA ASP A 103 -13.10 -9.49 4.58
C ASP A 103 -13.97 -9.00 5.74
N THR A 104 -13.44 -9.02 6.98
CA THR A 104 -14.17 -8.61 8.19
C THR A 104 -13.42 -7.56 8.99
N ALA A 105 -14.14 -6.78 9.81
CA ALA A 105 -13.53 -5.81 10.71
C ALA A 105 -12.63 -6.48 11.76
N GLU A 106 -13.01 -7.67 12.24
CA GLU A 106 -12.20 -8.47 13.18
C GLU A 106 -10.84 -8.84 12.57
N GLU A 107 -10.84 -9.34 11.34
CA GLU A 107 -9.61 -9.66 10.60
C GLU A 107 -8.75 -8.41 10.40
N ALA A 108 -9.35 -7.33 9.89
CA ALA A 108 -8.65 -6.08 9.63
C ALA A 108 -7.99 -5.51 10.90
N LYS A 109 -8.71 -5.51 12.03
CA LYS A 109 -8.19 -5.03 13.32
C LYS A 109 -7.17 -5.97 13.96
N THR A 110 -7.22 -7.26 13.62
CA THR A 110 -6.23 -8.25 14.07
C THR A 110 -4.92 -8.08 13.31
N LEU A 111 -4.98 -7.95 11.99
CA LEU A 111 -3.82 -7.81 11.12
C LEU A 111 -3.22 -6.39 11.14
N ILE A 112 -4.05 -5.37 11.40
CA ILE A 112 -3.65 -3.96 11.44
C ILE A 112 -4.12 -3.36 12.78
N PRO A 113 -3.38 -3.59 13.88
CA PRO A 113 -3.81 -3.22 15.23
C PRO A 113 -4.08 -1.73 15.43
N SER A 114 -3.44 -0.86 14.64
CA SER A 114 -3.63 0.59 14.67
C SER A 114 -5.06 1.03 14.32
N LEU A 115 -5.85 0.17 13.65
CA LEU A 115 -7.26 0.42 13.31
C LEU A 115 -8.20 0.32 14.53
N LYS A 116 -7.81 -0.40 15.59
CA LYS A 116 -8.69 -0.73 16.72
C LYS A 116 -9.35 0.48 17.36
N LYS A 117 -8.66 1.63 17.39
CA LYS A 117 -9.12 2.87 18.02
C LYS A 117 -9.70 3.89 17.04
N LYS A 118 -9.68 3.63 15.73
CA LYS A 118 -10.01 4.64 14.70
C LYS A 118 -11.44 4.55 14.18
N MET A 119 -12.04 3.36 14.17
CA MET A 119 -13.35 3.13 13.57
C MET A 119 -14.05 1.96 14.26
N ASN A 120 -15.38 2.00 14.31
CA ASN A 120 -16.20 0.89 14.79
C ASN A 120 -16.29 -0.22 13.72
N ASP A 121 -16.72 -1.42 14.14
CA ASP A 121 -16.77 -2.57 13.24
C ASP A 121 -17.76 -2.39 12.08
N PRO A 122 -19.02 -1.92 12.30
CA PRO A 122 -19.98 -1.77 11.20
C PRO A 122 -19.53 -0.79 10.11
N GLU A 123 -18.90 0.33 10.47
CA GLU A 123 -18.37 1.29 9.48
C GLU A 123 -17.21 0.69 8.69
N LEU A 124 -16.30 -0.02 9.37
CA LEU A 124 -15.16 -0.66 8.72
C LEU A 124 -15.63 -1.77 7.76
N GLU A 125 -16.58 -2.61 8.19
CA GLU A 125 -17.19 -3.65 7.33
C GLU A 125 -17.85 -3.06 6.09
N GLY A 126 -18.52 -1.91 6.21
CA GLY A 126 -19.08 -1.18 5.08
C GLY A 126 -18.01 -0.82 4.04
N LEU A 127 -16.88 -0.26 4.49
CA LEU A 127 -15.78 0.10 3.60
C LEU A 127 -15.11 -1.12 2.97
N LEU A 128 -14.89 -2.18 3.74
CA LEU A 128 -14.34 -3.45 3.23
C LEU A 128 -15.26 -4.06 2.17
N THR A 129 -16.58 -4.05 2.39
CA THR A 129 -17.57 -4.52 1.43
C THR A 129 -17.54 -3.71 0.13
N SER A 130 -17.46 -2.38 0.24
CA SER A 130 -17.31 -1.52 -0.94
C SER A 130 -16.02 -1.84 -1.71
N MET A 131 -14.89 -2.02 -1.03
CA MET A 131 -13.63 -2.40 -1.66
C MET A 131 -13.72 -3.75 -2.37
N LEU A 132 -14.28 -4.77 -1.73
CA LEU A 132 -14.41 -6.12 -2.29
C LEU A 132 -15.35 -6.18 -3.49
N THR A 133 -16.29 -5.24 -3.59
CA THR A 133 -17.17 -5.10 -4.75
C THR A 133 -16.35 -4.81 -6.02
N TYR A 134 -15.35 -3.93 -5.96
CA TYR A 134 -14.45 -3.66 -7.08
C TYR A 134 -13.60 -4.87 -7.48
N LYS A 135 -13.25 -5.74 -6.53
CA LYS A 135 -12.52 -6.98 -6.82
C LYS A 135 -13.37 -7.97 -7.62
N LYS A 136 -14.68 -8.06 -7.33
CA LYS A 136 -15.61 -8.98 -8.02
C LYS A 136 -15.83 -8.62 -9.49
N TYR A 137 -15.71 -7.33 -9.85
CA TYR A 137 -15.92 -6.84 -11.22
C TYR A 137 -14.66 -6.86 -12.10
N GLN A 138 -13.53 -7.39 -11.61
CA GLN A 138 -12.29 -7.52 -12.38
C GLN A 138 -12.14 -8.88 -13.10
N GLY A 139 -13.15 -9.75 -13.00
CA GLY A 139 -13.21 -11.04 -13.69
C GLY A 139 -13.74 -10.95 -15.11
#